data_AF-A0A8J4CEL8-F1
#
_entry.id   AF-A0A8J4CEL8-F1
#
_cell.length_a   1.000
_cell.length_b   1.000
_cell.length_c   1.000
_cell.angle_alpha   90.00
_cell.angle_beta   90.00
_cell.angle_gamma   90.00
#
_symmetry.space_group_name_H-M   'P 1'
#
loop_
_entity.id
_entity.type
_entity.pdbx_description
1 polymer ?
#
loop_
_entity_poly.entity_id
_entity_poly.type
_entity_poly.pdbx_seq_one_letter_code
_entity_poly.pdbx_strand_id
1 'polypeptide(L)'
;TSAGRGGIPSSHLLLSMAALLVVLGAIMPRCIKAAACETYNKETFFNPFDGHNYTLYGSYNAATGCVGNFTTAKDTCEKDGLELAPQAEPESRFSLRKLCAVGKRVTCWLDGVPPEEPTGRCYVMSQEGDIHVQGCEQP
;
A
#
# COMPACT_ATOMS: atom_id res chain seq x y z
N THR A 1 -58.81 -46.65 -4.10
CA THR A 1 -58.76 -47.04 -5.53
C THR A 1 -58.07 -45.93 -6.30
N SER A 2 -56.74 -46.07 -6.45
CA SER A 2 -56.02 -46.21 -7.74
C SER A 2 -56.14 -44.99 -8.68
N ALA A 3 -55.11 -44.15 -8.73
CA ALA A 3 -54.05 -44.15 -9.77
C ALA A 3 -54.44 -43.17 -10.91
N GLY A 4 -53.60 -42.28 -11.43
CA GLY A 4 -52.15 -42.08 -11.39
C GLY A 4 -51.69 -41.73 -12.82
N ARG A 5 -50.96 -40.61 -12.99
CA ARG A 5 -50.06 -40.17 -14.11
C ARG A 5 -50.11 -38.64 -14.16
N GLY A 6 -49.01 -37.88 -14.27
CA GLY A 6 -47.60 -38.16 -14.43
C GLY A 6 -46.92 -36.81 -14.65
N GLY A 7 -45.73 -36.59 -14.08
CA GLY A 7 -44.97 -35.34 -14.24
C GLY A 7 -43.61 -35.50 -13.58
N ILE A 8 -42.57 -35.38 -14.38
CA ILE A 8 -41.16 -35.75 -14.17
C ILE A 8 -40.49 -34.87 -13.09
N PRO A 9 -39.51 -35.39 -12.32
CA PRO A 9 -38.82 -34.63 -11.27
C PRO A 9 -37.82 -33.64 -11.89
N SER A 10 -38.02 -32.33 -11.68
CA SER A 10 -36.96 -31.33 -11.93
C SER A 10 -35.90 -31.42 -10.84
N SER A 11 -35.00 -32.38 -11.02
CA SER A 11 -33.60 -32.23 -10.63
C SER A 11 -32.94 -31.29 -11.66
N HIS A 12 -31.84 -30.62 -11.30
CA HIS A 12 -31.10 -29.59 -12.07
C HIS A 12 -31.72 -28.18 -11.88
N LEU A 13 -31.15 -27.30 -11.05
CA LEU A 13 -29.80 -26.75 -11.18
C LEU A 13 -29.22 -26.41 -9.80
N LEU A 14 -28.42 -27.32 -9.25
CA LEU A 14 -27.26 -26.94 -8.44
C LEU A 14 -26.19 -26.47 -9.43
N LEU A 15 -25.91 -25.17 -9.44
CA LEU A 15 -24.70 -24.54 -10.00
C LEU A 15 -24.55 -23.25 -9.16
N SER A 16 -23.94 -23.28 -7.97
CA SER A 16 -22.48 -23.30 -7.79
C SER A 16 -21.74 -22.83 -9.03
N MET A 17 -21.70 -21.51 -9.25
CA MET A 17 -20.68 -20.89 -10.08
C MET A 17 -20.17 -19.63 -9.41
N ALA A 18 -18.95 -19.76 -8.88
CA ALA A 18 -17.99 -18.72 -8.57
C ALA A 18 -18.46 -17.68 -7.54
N ALA A 19 -18.16 -17.83 -6.24
CA ALA A 19 -16.81 -17.52 -5.75
C ALA A 19 -15.93 -16.99 -6.89
N LEU A 20 -16.11 -15.71 -7.23
CA LEU A 20 -15.17 -14.99 -8.07
C LEU A 20 -13.86 -14.89 -7.27
N LEU A 21 -13.17 -16.02 -7.15
CA LEU A 21 -11.73 -16.06 -6.98
C LEU A 21 -11.21 -15.36 -8.21
N VAL A 22 -11.15 -14.03 -8.14
CA VAL A 22 -10.31 -13.30 -9.06
C VAL A 22 -8.93 -13.85 -8.76
N VAL A 23 -8.44 -14.70 -9.66
CA VAL A 23 -7.03 -15.03 -9.78
C VAL A 23 -6.37 -13.74 -10.30
N LEU A 24 -6.42 -12.69 -9.48
CA LEU A 24 -5.54 -11.56 -9.60
C LEU A 24 -4.20 -12.13 -9.19
N GLY A 25 -3.23 -12.17 -10.11
CA GLY A 25 -1.84 -12.17 -9.67
C GLY A 25 -1.76 -11.14 -8.55
N ALA A 26 -1.34 -11.58 -7.35
CA ALA A 26 -1.54 -10.83 -6.13
C ALA A 26 -1.12 -9.38 -6.35
N ILE A 27 -2.08 -8.45 -6.36
CA ILE A 27 -1.79 -7.02 -6.42
C ILE A 27 -1.11 -6.74 -5.08
N MET A 28 0.23 -6.71 -5.09
CA MET A 28 1.00 -6.59 -3.87
C MET A 28 0.65 -5.25 -3.21
N PRO A 29 0.23 -5.24 -1.93
CA PRO A 29 -0.10 -4.00 -1.27
C PRO A 29 1.17 -3.15 -1.12
N ARG A 30 0.98 -1.83 -1.17
CA ARG A 30 2.06 -0.85 -1.13
C ARG A 30 2.17 -0.24 0.26
N CYS A 31 3.38 0.12 0.62
CA CYS A 31 3.73 0.66 1.91
C CYS A 31 4.29 2.07 1.74
N ILE A 32 3.99 2.92 2.71
CA ILE A 32 4.48 4.29 2.79
C ILE A 32 4.96 4.46 4.23
N LYS A 33 6.12 5.09 4.42
CA LYS A 33 6.66 5.33 5.75
C LYS A 33 6.84 6.83 5.97
N ALA A 34 6.40 7.33 7.11
CA ALA A 34 6.75 8.68 7.54
C ALA A 34 8.27 8.81 7.69
N ALA A 35 8.83 9.93 7.21
CA ALA A 35 10.25 10.25 7.35
C ALA A 35 10.55 10.98 8.67
N ALA A 36 9.60 11.78 9.16
CA ALA A 36 9.68 12.40 10.49
C ALA A 36 9.17 11.44 11.57
N CYS A 37 9.50 11.68 12.85
CA CYS A 37 9.10 10.82 13.97
C CYS A 37 7.60 10.86 14.28
N GLU A 38 6.90 9.76 14.02
CA GLU A 38 5.44 9.65 14.15
C GLU A 38 5.02 8.43 14.99
N THR A 39 4.20 8.64 16.02
CA THR A 39 3.81 7.61 17.01
C THR A 39 2.51 6.86 16.71
N TYR A 40 1.82 7.21 15.62
CA TYR A 40 0.62 6.48 15.20
C TYR A 40 0.97 5.12 14.58
N ASN A 41 0.03 4.18 14.64
CA ASN A 41 0.25 2.81 14.19
C ASN A 41 0.31 2.70 12.65
N LYS A 42 -0.84 2.70 11.97
CA LYS A 42 -0.93 2.67 10.51
C LYS A 42 -2.26 3.18 9.99
N GLU A 43 -2.27 3.70 8.77
CA GLU A 43 -3.48 4.09 8.04
C GLU A 43 -3.45 3.45 6.65
N THR A 44 -4.57 2.93 6.16
CA THR A 44 -4.65 2.26 4.86
C THR A 44 -5.68 2.92 3.96
N PHE A 45 -5.32 3.10 2.69
CA PHE A 45 -6.16 3.65 1.64
C PHE A 45 -6.21 2.69 0.45
N PHE A 46 -7.40 2.30 0.03
CA PHE A 46 -7.59 1.57 -1.23
C PHE A 46 -7.67 2.56 -2.37
N ASN A 47 -6.77 2.43 -3.35
CA ASN A 47 -6.80 3.26 -4.55
C ASN A 47 -7.62 2.57 -5.66
N PRO A 48 -8.80 3.10 -6.01
CA PRO A 48 -9.64 2.48 -7.04
C PRO A 48 -9.06 2.60 -8.46
N PHE A 49 -8.06 3.46 -8.67
CA PHE A 49 -7.47 3.68 -10.00
C PHE A 49 -6.43 2.62 -10.39
N ASP A 50 -5.73 2.03 -9.42
CA ASP A 50 -4.75 0.96 -9.64
C ASP A 50 -5.10 -0.35 -8.92
N GLY A 51 -6.15 -0.37 -8.09
CA GLY A 51 -6.58 -1.55 -7.35
C GLY A 51 -5.67 -1.95 -6.19
N HIS A 52 -4.69 -1.12 -5.80
CA HIS A 52 -3.76 -1.41 -4.71
C HIS A 52 -4.26 -0.82 -3.39
N ASN A 53 -3.94 -1.52 -2.29
CA ASN A 53 -3.99 -0.92 -0.96
C ASN A 53 -2.64 -0.25 -0.66
N TYR A 54 -2.68 0.98 -0.15
CA TYR A 54 -1.52 1.72 0.33
C TYR A 54 -1.61 1.87 1.83
N THR A 55 -0.58 1.47 2.56
CA THR A 55 -0.53 1.58 4.03
C THR A 55 0.57 2.54 4.46
N LEU A 56 0.19 3.64 5.11
CA LEU A 56 1.09 4.57 5.78
C LEU A 56 1.41 4.08 7.19
N TYR A 57 2.70 3.88 7.47
CA TYR A 57 3.24 3.53 8.77
C TYR A 57 3.87 4.76 9.45
N GLY A 58 3.63 4.92 10.75
CA GLY A 58 4.42 5.82 11.59
C GLY A 58 5.87 5.34 11.68
N SER A 59 6.78 6.22 12.08
CA SER A 59 8.23 5.96 12.16
C SER A 59 8.74 5.76 13.58
N TYR A 60 7.87 5.80 14.58
CA TYR A 60 8.23 5.46 15.96
C TYR A 60 8.17 3.94 16.19
N ASN A 61 9.19 3.43 16.86
CA ASN A 61 9.25 2.08 17.38
C ASN A 61 9.55 2.14 18.89
N ALA A 62 8.77 1.43 19.72
CA ALA A 62 8.95 1.47 21.18
C ALA A 62 10.31 0.97 21.67
N ALA A 63 10.98 0.09 20.90
CA ALA A 63 12.28 -0.47 21.25
C ALA A 63 13.47 0.39 20.78
N THR A 64 13.33 1.11 19.65
CA THR A 64 14.44 1.86 19.03
C THR A 64 14.21 3.37 18.95
N GLY A 65 13.06 3.87 19.39
CA GLY A 65 12.67 5.27 19.29
C GLY A 65 12.26 5.65 17.86
N CYS A 66 12.55 6.89 17.47
CA CYS A 66 12.30 7.39 16.12
C CYS A 66 13.26 6.72 15.13
N VAL A 67 12.71 6.08 14.10
CA VAL A 67 13.47 5.43 13.03
C VAL A 67 13.01 6.01 11.69
N GLY A 68 13.71 7.06 11.27
CA GLY A 68 13.34 7.91 10.15
C GLY A 68 14.15 7.68 8.86
N ASN A 69 15.13 6.77 8.83
CA ASN A 69 15.94 6.59 7.62
C ASN A 69 15.25 5.70 6.56
N PHE A 70 15.65 5.90 5.30
CA PHE A 70 15.05 5.23 4.15
C PHE A 70 15.20 3.71 4.20
N THR A 71 16.37 3.20 4.60
CA THR A 71 16.62 1.76 4.67
C THR A 71 15.65 1.09 5.65
N THR A 72 15.45 1.68 6.84
CA THR A 72 14.49 1.16 7.81
C THR A 72 13.05 1.25 7.30
N ALA A 73 12.72 2.31 6.55
CA ALA A 73 11.42 2.42 5.90
C ALA A 73 11.18 1.25 4.95
N LYS A 74 12.14 0.97 4.07
CA LYS A 74 12.06 -0.14 3.12
C LYS A 74 11.98 -1.49 3.83
N ASP A 75 12.87 -1.75 4.80
CA ASP A 75 12.86 -2.99 5.59
C ASP A 75 11.55 -3.21 6.34
N THR A 76 10.91 -2.15 6.82
CA THR A 76 9.60 -2.24 7.50
C THR A 76 8.54 -2.74 6.52
N CYS A 77 8.50 -2.16 5.32
CA CYS A 77 7.55 -2.55 4.29
C CYS A 77 7.76 -4.02 3.87
N GLU A 78 9.01 -4.40 3.61
CA GLU A 78 9.35 -5.74 3.13
C GLU A 78 9.06 -6.84 4.18
N LYS A 79 9.23 -6.54 5.48
CA LYS A 79 8.86 -7.46 6.57
C LYS A 79 7.38 -7.82 6.58
N ASP A 80 6.52 -6.91 6.15
CA ASP A 80 5.08 -7.12 6.05
C ASP A 80 4.65 -7.64 4.66
N GLY A 81 5.61 -8.01 3.80
CA GLY A 81 5.36 -8.48 2.43
C GLY A 81 4.87 -7.37 1.49
N LEU A 82 5.21 -6.12 1.80
CA LEU A 82 4.84 -4.92 1.04
C LEU A 82 6.07 -4.32 0.38
N GLU A 83 5.85 -3.48 -0.62
CA GLU A 83 6.91 -2.68 -1.26
C GLU A 83 6.68 -1.21 -0.99
N LEU A 84 7.77 -0.44 -0.85
CA LEU A 84 7.68 1.00 -0.67
C LEU A 84 7.04 1.63 -1.94
N ALA A 85 6.11 2.57 -1.76
CA ALA A 85 5.29 3.08 -2.85
C ALA A 85 6.13 3.84 -3.89
N PRO A 86 6.05 3.49 -5.20
CA PRO A 86 6.90 4.07 -6.23
C PRO A 86 6.50 5.50 -6.56
N GLN A 87 7.46 6.42 -6.64
CA GLN A 87 7.17 7.82 -6.98
C GLN A 87 6.86 8.04 -8.47
N ALA A 88 7.34 7.14 -9.33
CA ALA A 88 7.23 7.30 -10.78
C ALA A 88 5.80 7.08 -11.30
N GLU A 89 4.98 6.33 -10.54
CA GLU A 89 3.63 5.97 -10.96
C GLU A 89 2.59 7.01 -10.52
N PRO A 90 1.76 7.54 -11.45
CA PRO A 90 0.76 8.56 -11.12
C PRO A 90 -0.22 8.14 -10.02
N GLU A 91 -0.70 6.91 -10.06
CA GLU A 91 -1.68 6.39 -9.09
C GLU A 91 -1.07 6.19 -7.70
N SER A 92 0.19 5.79 -7.65
CA SER A 92 0.98 5.77 -6.43
C SER A 92 1.14 7.17 -5.85
N ARG A 93 1.50 8.17 -6.66
CA ARG A 93 1.62 9.57 -6.21
C ARG A 93 0.30 10.12 -5.68
N PHE A 94 -0.82 9.74 -6.28
CA PHE A 94 -2.14 10.11 -5.77
C PHE A 94 -2.36 9.57 -4.36
N SER A 95 -2.07 8.29 -4.14
CA SER A 95 -2.22 7.62 -2.84
C SER A 95 -1.26 8.17 -1.79
N LEU A 96 -0.01 8.43 -2.19
CA LEU A 96 0.98 9.13 -1.38
C LEU A 96 0.49 10.51 -0.92
N ARG A 97 -0.02 11.33 -1.84
CA ARG A 97 -0.54 12.66 -1.49
C ARG A 97 -1.74 12.57 -0.56
N LYS A 98 -2.64 11.58 -0.77
CA LYS A 98 -3.80 11.36 0.09
C LYS A 98 -3.39 11.02 1.52
N LEU A 99 -2.47 10.10 1.70
CA LEU A 99 -2.06 9.65 3.03
C LEU A 99 -1.10 10.63 3.71
N CYS A 100 -0.03 11.04 3.02
CA CYS A 100 1.04 11.86 3.59
C CYS A 100 0.67 13.32 3.72
N ALA A 101 0.25 13.97 2.63
CA ALA A 101 0.07 15.42 2.61
C ALA A 101 -1.31 15.85 3.12
N VAL A 102 -2.37 15.12 2.75
CA VAL A 102 -3.75 15.48 3.11
C VAL A 102 -4.19 14.82 4.42
N GLY A 103 -3.94 13.52 4.58
CA GLY A 103 -4.40 12.74 5.73
C GLY A 103 -3.63 13.06 7.00
N LYS A 104 -2.30 12.89 6.97
CA LYS A 104 -1.43 13.06 8.15
C LYS A 104 -0.66 14.37 8.20
N ARG A 105 -0.45 15.04 7.06
CA ARG A 105 0.43 16.21 6.90
C ARG A 105 1.87 15.92 7.38
N VAL A 106 2.44 14.83 6.90
CA VAL A 106 3.80 14.38 7.22
C VAL A 106 4.62 14.19 5.96
N THR A 107 5.95 14.28 6.11
CA THR A 107 6.89 13.89 5.06
C THR A 107 7.00 12.37 5.01
N CYS A 108 7.05 11.77 3.81
CA CYS A 108 7.09 10.31 3.62
C CYS A 108 8.19 9.86 2.66
N TRP A 109 8.80 8.70 2.91
CA TRP A 109 9.71 8.04 1.97
C TRP A 109 8.97 7.40 0.81
N LEU A 110 9.58 7.47 -0.39
CA LEU A 110 9.05 6.94 -1.64
C LEU A 110 10.09 6.05 -2.31
N ASP A 111 9.65 5.01 -3.01
CA ASP A 111 10.54 4.17 -3.80
C ASP A 111 10.94 4.84 -5.13
N GLY A 112 12.12 4.45 -5.61
CA GLY A 112 12.71 4.94 -6.85
C GLY A 112 14.15 5.39 -6.68
N VAL A 113 14.84 5.54 -7.81
CA VAL A 113 16.24 5.93 -7.88
C VAL A 113 16.34 7.36 -8.41
N PRO A 114 16.86 8.32 -7.62
CA PRO A 114 17.12 9.66 -8.12
C PRO A 114 18.14 9.64 -9.27
N PRO A 115 17.97 10.46 -10.32
CA PRO A 115 18.83 10.45 -11.51
C PRO A 115 20.29 10.88 -11.26
N GLU A 116 20.61 11.36 -10.05
CA GLU A 116 21.93 11.86 -9.65
C GLU A 116 22.79 10.83 -8.86
N GLU A 117 22.65 9.52 -9.14
CA GLU A 117 23.42 8.38 -8.59
C GLU A 117 24.93 8.65 -8.32
N PRO A 118 25.61 8.11 -7.27
CA PRO A 118 25.19 7.21 -6.19
C PRO A 118 25.35 7.89 -4.81
N THR A 119 24.54 8.90 -4.52
CA THR A 119 24.86 9.87 -3.46
C THR A 119 24.08 9.68 -2.16
N GLY A 120 23.68 8.46 -1.77
CA GLY A 120 22.96 8.27 -0.50
C GLY A 120 21.73 9.19 -0.37
N ARG A 121 21.07 9.44 -1.52
CA ARG A 121 19.91 10.31 -1.67
C ARG A 121 18.69 9.50 -2.06
N CYS A 122 17.55 9.82 -1.45
CA CYS A 122 16.31 9.07 -1.53
C CYS A 122 15.13 10.03 -1.76
N TYR A 123 14.07 9.53 -2.39
CA TYR A 123 12.88 10.32 -2.65
C TYR A 123 12.02 10.48 -1.40
N VAL A 124 11.52 11.70 -1.18
CA VAL A 124 10.51 12.00 -0.18
C VAL A 124 9.34 12.76 -0.81
N MET A 125 8.15 12.58 -0.26
CA MET A 125 7.04 13.52 -0.44
C MET A 125 6.95 14.41 0.80
N SER A 126 6.95 15.74 0.62
CA SER A 126 6.73 16.69 1.71
C SER A 126 5.29 16.62 2.24
N GLN A 127 5.07 17.21 3.41
CA GLN A 127 3.73 17.40 3.97
C GLN A 127 2.81 18.28 3.08
N GLU A 128 3.38 19.07 2.15
CA GLU A 128 2.64 19.84 1.13
C GLU A 128 2.28 19.00 -0.10
N GLY A 129 2.86 17.81 -0.22
CA GLY A 129 2.62 16.86 -1.30
C GLY A 129 3.53 17.04 -2.51
N ASP A 130 4.67 17.70 -2.34
CA ASP A 130 5.70 17.88 -3.36
C ASP A 130 6.78 16.80 -3.22
N ILE A 131 7.34 16.35 -4.34
CA ILE A 131 8.39 15.32 -4.35
C ILE A 131 9.75 16.02 -4.32
N HIS A 132 10.60 15.59 -3.40
CA HIS A 132 11.96 16.06 -3.24
C HIS A 132 12.93 14.89 -3.13
N VAL A 133 14.22 15.22 -3.18
CA VAL A 133 15.30 14.27 -2.94
C VAL A 133 16.05 14.71 -1.68
N GLN A 134 16.15 13.84 -0.68
CA GLN A 134 16.83 14.10 0.60
C GLN A 134 17.90 13.05 0.87
N GLY A 135 18.77 13.28 1.86
CA GLY A 135 19.70 12.26 2.32
C GLY A 135 18.94 11.07 2.91
N CYS A 136 19.27 9.85 2.50
CA CYS A 136 18.60 8.63 2.95
C CYS A 136 18.73 8.40 4.47
N GLU A 137 19.80 8.92 5.07
CA GLU A 137 20.11 8.83 6.51
C GLU A 137 19.58 10.02 7.32
N GLN A 138 18.61 10.77 6.78
CA GLN A 138 17.95 11.82 7.56
C GLN A 138 17.37 11.21 8.85
N PRO A 139 17.67 11.79 10.03
CA PRO A 139 17.14 11.31 11.31
C PRO A 139 15.62 11.48 11.43
#